data_AF-A0A3S3PKK2-F1
#
_entry.id   AF-A0A3S3PKK2-F1
#
_cell.length_a   1.000
_cell.length_b   1.000
_cell.length_c   1.000
_cell.angle_alpha   90.00
_cell.angle_beta   90.00
_cell.angle_gamma   90.00
#
_symmetry.space_group_name_H-M   'P 1'
#
loop_
_entity.id
_entity.type
_entity.pdbx_description
1 polymer ?
#
loop_
_entity_poly.entity_id
_entity_poly.type
_entity_poly.pdbx_seq_one_letter_code
_entity_poly.pdbx_strand_id
1 'polypeptide(L)'
;EKTLESNPASSALCTRRAQRAGCAHASSRIRDDTTMAQKVRVLSLYKRLLREAEKFDAYNYRCYALRRIRDAFREHQSIEDFAKIGQLIAEGESSLEMIKRQVIIGHLYKTSPLVVENFQRNEKPH
;
A
#
# COMPACT_ATOMS: atom_id res chain seq x y z
N GLU A 1 -63.72 60.37 -5.76
CA GLU A 1 -62.52 60.80 -5.00
C GLU A 1 -61.36 61.07 -5.94
N LYS A 2 -60.53 62.05 -5.60
CA LYS A 2 -59.37 62.51 -6.37
C LYS A 2 -58.16 61.61 -6.11
N THR A 3 -57.41 61.35 -7.19
CA THR A 3 -55.93 61.24 -7.33
C THR A 3 -55.06 60.70 -6.20
N LEU A 4 -54.09 59.84 -6.55
CA LEU A 4 -52.62 60.00 -6.35
C LEU A 4 -51.96 58.62 -6.59
N GLU A 5 -51.13 58.51 -7.64
CA GLU A 5 -49.66 58.34 -7.54
C GLU A 5 -49.24 56.96 -6.98
N SER A 6 -48.32 56.18 -7.54
CA SER A 6 -47.19 56.49 -8.41
C SER A 6 -46.57 55.16 -8.87
N ASN A 7 -46.09 55.11 -10.11
CA ASN A 7 -45.02 54.20 -10.51
C ASN A 7 -43.72 54.58 -9.80
N PRO A 8 -42.82 53.61 -9.60
CA PRO A 8 -41.43 53.89 -9.97
C PRO A 8 -40.87 52.82 -10.92
N ALA A 9 -40.62 53.24 -12.16
CA ALA A 9 -39.63 52.65 -13.04
C ALA A 9 -38.32 53.43 -12.90
N SER A 10 -37.28 52.83 -12.32
CA SER A 10 -35.86 53.19 -12.43
C SER A 10 -35.10 52.56 -11.27
N SER A 11 -33.85 52.10 -11.35
CA SER A 11 -32.87 51.87 -12.41
C SER A 11 -31.57 51.55 -11.63
N ALA A 12 -30.57 50.99 -12.32
CA ALA A 12 -29.18 50.84 -11.87
C ALA A 12 -28.93 49.74 -10.82
N LEU A 13 -28.37 48.58 -11.21
CA LEU A 13 -26.94 48.32 -11.47
C LEU A 13 -26.07 48.28 -10.22
N CYS A 14 -25.27 47.20 -10.14
CA CYS A 14 -24.02 47.07 -9.38
C CYS A 14 -24.17 47.09 -7.85
N THR A 15 -23.56 46.23 -7.03
CA THR A 15 -22.49 45.23 -7.19
C THR A 15 -22.28 44.58 -5.82
N ARG A 16 -21.72 43.36 -5.82
CA ARG A 16 -21.01 42.71 -4.68
C ARG A 16 -21.93 42.34 -3.51
N ARG A 17 -21.96 41.10 -3.06
CA ARG A 17 -20.79 40.37 -2.57
C ARG A 17 -21.16 38.89 -2.47
N ALA A 18 -20.70 38.10 -3.44
CA ALA A 18 -20.57 36.67 -3.25
C ALA A 18 -19.58 36.46 -2.09
N GLN A 19 -20.08 36.19 -0.89
CA GLN A 19 -19.26 35.65 0.18
C GLN A 19 -19.00 34.17 -0.14
N ARG A 20 -18.08 33.95 -1.10
CA ARG A 20 -17.26 32.73 -1.09
C ARG A 20 -16.34 32.86 0.12
N ALA A 21 -16.82 32.45 1.28
CA ALA A 21 -15.95 32.12 2.40
C ALA A 21 -15.04 30.98 1.93
N GLY A 22 -13.73 31.24 1.96
CA GLY A 22 -12.72 30.42 1.32
C GLY A 22 -12.70 28.99 1.84
N CYS A 23 -12.90 28.04 0.94
CA CYS A 23 -12.50 26.66 1.12
C CYS A 23 -11.04 26.48 0.65
N ALA A 24 -10.09 27.09 1.35
CA ALA A 24 -8.65 26.94 1.10
C ALA A 24 -8.00 25.77 1.88
N HIS A 25 -8.80 24.77 2.29
CA HIS A 25 -8.33 23.61 3.07
C HIS A 25 -8.57 22.25 2.42
N ALA A 26 -8.99 22.19 1.15
CA ALA A 26 -9.22 20.93 0.45
C ALA A 26 -7.91 20.17 0.10
N SER A 27 -6.79 20.89 -0.11
CA SER A 27 -5.54 20.27 -0.59
C SER A 27 -4.74 19.49 0.46
N SER A 28 -4.99 19.65 1.78
CA SER A 28 -4.24 18.90 2.79
C SER A 28 -4.74 17.46 2.94
N ARG A 29 -6.06 17.23 2.90
CA ARG A 29 -6.66 15.89 3.11
C ARG A 29 -6.31 14.87 2.02
N ILE A 30 -6.16 15.32 0.77
CA ILE A 30 -5.85 14.43 -0.37
C ILE A 30 -4.48 13.75 -0.21
N ARG A 31 -3.51 14.42 0.45
CA ARG A 31 -2.19 13.85 0.70
C ARG A 31 -2.21 12.75 1.77
N ASP A 32 -3.05 12.89 2.79
CA ASP A 32 -3.14 11.89 3.84
C ASP A 32 -3.78 10.59 3.31
N ASP A 33 -4.85 10.68 2.51
CA ASP A 33 -5.51 9.50 1.93
C ASP A 33 -4.59 8.70 0.99
N THR A 34 -3.77 9.40 0.20
CA THR A 34 -2.82 8.75 -0.72
C THR A 34 -1.68 8.04 0.03
N THR A 35 -1.16 8.63 1.11
CA THR A 35 -0.15 7.97 1.96
C THR A 35 -0.71 6.74 2.68
N MET A 36 -1.97 6.78 3.12
CA MET A 36 -2.63 5.64 3.76
C MET A 36 -2.86 4.50 2.75
N ALA A 37 -3.34 4.82 1.55
CA ALA A 37 -3.51 3.83 0.49
C ALA A 37 -2.17 3.16 0.11
N GLN A 38 -1.09 3.92 0.04
CA GLN A 38 0.25 3.38 -0.23
C GLN A 38 0.75 2.48 0.89
N LYS A 39 0.61 2.89 2.16
CA LYS A 39 0.98 2.06 3.33
C LYS A 39 0.24 0.72 3.32
N VAL A 40 -1.06 0.73 3.03
CA VAL A 40 -1.86 -0.50 2.89
C VAL A 40 -1.33 -1.39 1.76
N ARG A 41 -0.97 -0.80 0.62
CA ARG A 41 -0.39 -1.55 -0.51
C ARG A 41 0.95 -2.19 -0.13
N VAL A 42 1.86 -1.45 0.49
CA VAL A 42 3.16 -1.96 0.96
C VAL A 42 2.99 -3.10 1.96
N LEU A 43 2.10 -2.93 2.95
CA LEU A 43 1.82 -3.96 3.96
C LEU A 43 1.18 -5.21 3.36
N SER A 44 0.30 -5.06 2.38
CA SER A 44 -0.31 -6.21 1.69
C SER A 44 0.73 -6.97 0.87
N LEU A 45 1.65 -6.29 0.18
CA LEU A 45 2.77 -6.90 -0.52
C LEU A 45 3.71 -7.65 0.43
N TYR A 46 4.09 -7.03 1.56
CA TYR A 46 4.92 -7.65 2.58
C TYR A 46 4.32 -8.97 3.09
N LYS A 47 3.02 -8.96 3.43
CA LYS A 47 2.30 -10.17 3.88
C LYS A 47 2.25 -11.24 2.80
N ARG A 48 2.03 -10.85 1.53
CA ARG A 48 2.04 -11.79 0.39
C ARG A 48 3.41 -12.44 0.22
N LEU A 49 4.49 -11.66 0.28
CA LEU A 49 5.87 -12.16 0.19
C LEU A 49 6.19 -13.16 1.31
N LEU A 50 5.86 -12.83 2.56
CA LEU A 50 6.09 -13.75 3.68
C LEU A 50 5.31 -15.05 3.53
N ARG A 51 4.04 -14.97 3.15
CA ARG A 51 3.19 -16.16 2.94
C ARG A 51 3.71 -17.07 1.82
N GLU A 52 4.24 -16.51 0.74
CA GLU A 52 4.83 -17.32 -0.33
C GLU A 52 6.19 -17.90 0.10
N ALA A 53 7.01 -17.14 0.84
CA ALA A 53 8.29 -17.62 1.35
C ALA A 53 8.15 -18.75 2.39
N GLU A 54 7.06 -18.77 3.16
CA GLU A 54 6.79 -19.87 4.10
C GLU A 54 6.51 -21.20 3.41
N LYS A 55 6.09 -21.20 2.14
CA LYS A 55 5.80 -22.41 1.38
C LYS A 55 7.05 -23.15 0.89
N PHE A 56 8.25 -22.59 1.07
CA PHE A 56 9.47 -23.32 0.76
C PHE A 56 9.61 -24.55 1.65
N ASP A 57 9.67 -25.72 1.02
CA ASP A 57 9.89 -27.00 1.69
C ASP A 57 11.25 -27.03 2.43
N ALA A 58 12.31 -26.58 1.77
CA ALA A 58 13.66 -26.62 2.34
C ALA A 58 13.88 -25.46 3.34
N TYR A 59 14.37 -25.81 4.53
CA TYR A 59 14.63 -24.91 5.65
C TYR A 59 15.51 -23.74 5.26
N ASN A 60 16.61 -24.00 4.56
CA ASN A 60 17.58 -22.96 4.17
C ASN A 60 16.93 -21.87 3.32
N TYR A 61 16.14 -22.26 2.32
CA TYR A 61 15.45 -21.31 1.44
C TYR A 61 14.34 -20.57 2.17
N ARG A 62 13.55 -21.25 2.99
CA ARG A 62 12.50 -20.63 3.83
C ARG A 62 13.10 -19.57 4.76
N CYS A 63 14.12 -19.93 5.53
CA CYS A 63 14.78 -19.03 6.48
C CYS A 63 15.47 -17.86 5.77
N TYR A 64 16.17 -18.12 4.66
CA TYR A 64 16.81 -17.06 3.88
C TYR A 64 15.79 -16.08 3.30
N ALA A 65 14.74 -16.58 2.64
CA ALA A 65 13.72 -15.73 2.03
C ALA A 65 13.02 -14.87 3.09
N LEU A 66 12.60 -15.46 4.21
CA LEU A 66 11.96 -14.72 5.31
C LEU A 66 12.87 -13.64 5.89
N ARG A 67 14.15 -13.96 6.12
CA ARG A 67 15.13 -12.98 6.59
C ARG A 67 15.33 -11.86 5.58
N ARG A 68 15.57 -12.20 4.31
CA ARG A 68 15.84 -11.22 3.25
C ARG A 68 14.66 -10.28 3.02
N ILE A 69 13.43 -10.78 3.07
CA ILE A 69 12.21 -9.96 2.97
C ILE A 69 12.14 -8.99 4.16
N ARG A 70 12.36 -9.45 5.39
CA ARG A 70 12.34 -8.58 6.58
C ARG A 70 13.42 -7.49 6.51
N ASP A 71 14.63 -7.87 6.14
CA ASP A 71 15.76 -6.95 6.05
C ASP A 71 15.52 -5.89 4.96
N ALA A 72 15.05 -6.31 3.78
CA ALA A 72 14.72 -5.39 2.69
C ALA A 72 13.66 -4.36 3.11
N PHE A 73 12.59 -4.77 3.77
CA PHE A 73 11.55 -3.82 4.20
C PHE A 73 12.03 -2.90 5.34
N ARG A 74 12.94 -3.37 6.19
CA ARG A 74 13.53 -2.57 7.26
C ARG A 74 14.50 -1.51 6.72
N GLU A 75 15.32 -1.88 5.73
CA GLU A 75 16.26 -0.97 5.04
C GLU A 75 15.53 0.20 4.38
N HIS A 76 14.34 -0.04 3.80
CA HIS A 76 13.58 0.97 3.04
C HIS A 76 12.49 1.67 3.88
N GLN A 77 12.44 1.47 5.19
CA GLN A 77 11.39 2.04 6.07
C GLN A 77 11.43 3.57 6.16
N SER A 78 12.61 4.18 6.04
CA SER A 78 12.82 5.63 6.19
C SER A 78 12.67 6.43 4.89
N ILE A 79 12.32 5.77 3.78
CA ILE A 79 12.20 6.44 2.47
C ILE A 79 10.82 7.10 2.37
N GLU A 80 10.80 8.42 2.18
CA GLU A 80 9.57 9.22 2.03
C GLU A 80 9.23 9.58 0.58
N ASP A 81 10.14 9.29 -0.36
CA ASP A 81 9.98 9.62 -1.77
C ASP A 81 9.01 8.65 -2.47
N PHE A 82 7.85 9.18 -2.86
CA PHE A 82 6.77 8.43 -3.52
C PHE A 82 7.21 7.72 -4.81
N ALA A 83 8.13 8.32 -5.59
CA ALA A 83 8.59 7.71 -6.84
C ALA A 83 9.44 6.46 -6.56
N LYS A 84 10.34 6.54 -5.58
CA LYS A 84 11.17 5.41 -5.14
C LYS A 84 10.34 4.30 -4.52
N ILE A 85 9.34 4.64 -3.70
CA ILE A 85 8.41 3.65 -3.14
C ILE A 85 7.69 2.90 -4.27
N GLY A 86 7.26 3.59 -5.32
CA GLY A 86 6.64 2.97 -6.49
C GLY A 86 7.55 1.95 -7.19
N GLN A 87 8.83 2.28 -7.37
CA GLN A 87 9.83 1.38 -7.94
C GLN A 87 10.06 0.14 -7.06
N LEU A 88 10.25 0.34 -5.75
CA LEU A 88 10.44 -0.75 -4.79
C LEU A 88 9.24 -1.70 -4.71
N ILE A 89 8.02 -1.17 -4.84
CA ILE A 89 6.81 -2.00 -4.94
C ILE A 89 6.85 -2.86 -6.21
N ALA A 90 7.25 -2.31 -7.35
CA ALA A 90 7.36 -3.06 -8.60
C ALA A 90 8.43 -4.16 -8.52
N GLU A 91 9.59 -3.85 -7.92
CA GLU A 91 10.64 -4.84 -7.64
C GLU A 91 10.15 -5.94 -6.70
N GLY A 92 9.37 -5.58 -5.67
CA GLY A 92 8.76 -6.54 -4.75
C GLY A 92 7.72 -7.45 -5.41
N GLU A 93 6.92 -6.94 -6.34
CA GLU A 93 5.97 -7.76 -7.12
C GLU A 93 6.72 -8.72 -8.06
N SER A 94 7.79 -8.27 -8.72
CA SER A 94 8.66 -9.14 -9.52
C SER A 94 9.29 -10.26 -8.66
N SER A 95 9.76 -9.88 -7.47
CA SER A 95 10.30 -10.83 -6.48
C SER A 95 9.25 -11.84 -6.01
N LEU A 96 8.00 -11.42 -5.83
CA LEU A 96 6.90 -12.30 -5.46
C LEU A 96 6.64 -13.37 -6.54
N GLU A 97 6.62 -12.97 -7.81
CA GLU A 97 6.48 -13.93 -8.92
C GLU A 97 7.64 -14.93 -8.97
N MET A 98 8.86 -14.44 -8.78
CA MET A 98 10.04 -15.29 -8.71
C MET A 98 9.93 -16.31 -7.56
N ILE A 99 9.58 -15.87 -6.36
CA ILE A 99 9.39 -16.77 -5.20
C ILE A 99 8.34 -17.83 -5.52
N LYS A 100 7.20 -17.46 -6.10
CA LYS A 100 6.14 -18.41 -6.49
C LYS A 100 6.67 -19.48 -7.44
N ARG A 101 7.44 -19.10 -8.47
CA ARG A 101 8.05 -20.05 -9.42
C ARG A 101 9.02 -20.98 -8.69
N GLN A 102 9.87 -20.44 -7.81
CA GLN A 102 10.86 -21.22 -7.06
C GLN A 102 10.20 -22.20 -6.09
N VAL A 103 9.09 -21.82 -5.44
CA VAL A 103 8.31 -22.73 -4.58
C VAL A 103 7.79 -23.91 -5.40
N ILE A 104 7.23 -23.67 -6.58
CA ILE A 104 6.72 -24.74 -7.46
C ILE A 104 7.85 -25.69 -7.88
N ILE A 105 9.01 -25.15 -8.28
CA ILE A 105 10.17 -25.96 -8.66
C ILE A 105 10.68 -26.77 -7.46
N GLY A 106 10.75 -26.17 -6.28
CA GLY A 106 11.16 -26.85 -5.05
C GLY A 106 10.23 -28.02 -4.69
N HIS A 107 8.92 -27.87 -4.91
CA HIS A 107 7.96 -28.96 -4.72
C HIS A 107 8.11 -30.07 -5.77
N LEU A 108 8.41 -29.72 -7.03
CA LEU A 108 8.59 -30.71 -8.11
C LEU A 108 9.85 -31.56 -7.90
N TYR A 109 10.93 -30.96 -7.42
CA TYR A 109 12.22 -31.61 -7.20
C TYR A 109 12.56 -31.74 -5.70
N LYS A 110 11.60 -32.25 -4.92
CA LYS A 110 11.76 -32.43 -3.48
C LYS A 110 12.79 -33.52 -3.17
N THR A 111 13.74 -33.20 -2.29
CA THR A 111 14.72 -34.15 -1.75
C THR A 111 14.35 -34.61 -0.34
N SER A 112 15.07 -35.60 0.19
CA SER A 112 14.94 -36.01 1.59
C SER A 112 15.20 -34.82 2.53
N PRO A 113 14.41 -34.67 3.61
CA PRO A 113 14.54 -33.56 4.54
C PRO A 113 15.89 -33.58 5.27
N LEU A 114 16.36 -32.39 5.64
CA LEU A 114 17.60 -32.24 6.41
C LEU A 114 17.39 -32.70 7.87
N VAL A 115 18.46 -33.10 8.55
CA VAL A 115 18.41 -33.50 9.97
C VAL A 115 17.79 -32.41 10.85
N VAL A 116 18.08 -31.13 10.54
CA VAL A 116 17.54 -29.95 11.26
C VAL A 116 16.02 -29.82 11.11
N GLU A 117 15.44 -30.28 10.00
CA GLU A 117 14.00 -30.21 9.75
C GLU A 117 13.21 -31.27 10.53
N ASN A 118 13.86 -32.39 10.87
CA ASN A 118 13.23 -33.49 11.61
C ASN A 118 12.89 -33.07 13.04
N PHE A 119 13.66 -32.17 13.66
CA PHE A 119 13.35 -31.67 15.01
C PHE A 119 12.10 -30.77 15.02
N GLN A 120 11.87 -29.96 13.99
CA GLN A 120 10.74 -29.03 13.95
C GLN A 120 9.38 -29.70 13.66
N ARG A 121 9.38 -30.86 12.98
CA ARG A 121 8.14 -31.59 12.66
C ARG A 121 7.51 -32.21 13.91
N ASN A 122 8.33 -32.59 14.88
CA ASN A 122 7.89 -33.32 16.08
C ASN A 122 7.32 -32.42 17.18
N GLU A 123 7.40 -31.09 17.05
CA GLU A 123 6.92 -30.14 18.07
C GLU A 123 5.50 -29.60 17.84
N LYS A 124 4.86 -29.88 16.69
CA LYS A 124 3.47 -29.47 16.45
C LYS A 124 2.50 -30.61 16.87
N PRO A 125 1.69 -30.44 17.93
CA PRO A 125 0.67 -31.43 18.27
C PRO A 125 -0.39 -31.46 17.17
N HIS A 126 -0.83 -32.68 16.83
CA HIS A 126 -1.96 -32.93 15.94
C HIS A 126 -3.27 -32.33 16.47
#